data_AF-A0A924N379-F1
#
_entry.id   AF-A0A924N379-F1
#
_cell.length_a   1.000
_cell.length_b   1.000
_cell.length_c   1.000
_cell.angle_alpha   90.00
_cell.angle_beta   90.00
_cell.angle_gamma   90.00
#
_symmetry.space_group_name_H-M   'P 1'
#
loop_
_entity.id
_entity.type
_entity.pdbx_description
1 polymer ?
#
loop_
_entity_poly.entity_id
_entity_poly.type
_entity_poly.pdbx_seq_one_letter_code
_entity_poly.pdbx_strand_id
1 'polypeptide(L)' 'MERFYEYWLHPVNPVPKARALQLAQEAVRRTPGFSDPKYFAAFQLVGAD' A
#
# COMPACT_ATOMS: atom_id res chain seq x y z
N MET A 1 3.81 4.90 -1.33
CA MET A 1 4.81 4.21 -0.48
C MET A 1 4.75 4.67 0.97
N GLU A 2 4.52 5.96 1.25
CA GLU A 2 4.37 6.49 2.62
C GLU A 2 3.38 5.69 3.49
N ARG A 3 2.14 5.49 3.00
CA ARG A 3 1.11 4.70 3.72
C ARG A 3 1.52 3.25 4.06
N PHE A 4 2.39 2.63 3.28
CA PHE A 4 2.85 1.27 3.60
C PHE A 4 3.73 1.28 4.86
N TYR A 5 4.66 2.22 4.95
CA TYR A 5 5.52 2.35 6.12
C TYR A 5 4.76 2.83 7.36
N GLU A 6 3.73 3.67 7.18
CA GLU A 6 2.82 4.06 8.26
C GLU A 6 2.15 2.85 8.93
N TYR A 7 1.74 1.85 8.14
CA TYR A 7 1.13 0.62 8.67
C TYR A 7 2.17 -0.35 9.21
N TRP A 8 3.27 -0.57 8.48
CA TRP A 8 4.27 -1.58 8.85
C TRP A 8 5.11 -1.18 10.07
N LEU A 9 5.47 0.11 10.17
CA LEU A 9 6.32 0.65 11.23
C LEU A 9 5.52 1.52 12.22
N HIS A 10 4.20 1.31 12.32
CA HIS A 10 3.36 2.08 13.22
C HIS A 10 3.88 1.97 14.66
N PRO A 11 4.13 3.09 15.35
CA PRO A 11 4.84 3.07 16.64
C PRO A 11 4.06 2.38 17.77
N VAL A 12 2.73 2.28 17.64
CA VAL A 12 1.85 1.70 18.67
C VAL A 12 1.28 0.34 18.25
N ASN A 13 1.09 0.11 16.95
CA ASN A 13 0.32 -1.03 16.41
C ASN A 13 0.84 -1.39 15.02
N PRO A 14 2.08 -1.87 14.89
CA PRO A 14 2.62 -2.26 13.60
C PRO A 14 1.84 -3.46 13.07
N VAL A 15 1.45 -3.43 11.79
CA VAL A 15 0.84 -4.59 11.13
C VAL A 15 1.88 -5.40 10.35
N PRO A 16 1.68 -6.72 10.19
CA PRO A 16 2.58 -7.56 9.38
C PRO A 16 2.77 -6.98 7.98
N LYS A 17 3.97 -7.10 7.44
CA LYS A 17 4.36 -6.53 6.13
C LYS A 17 3.34 -6.80 5.02
N ALA A 18 2.85 -8.04 4.92
CA ALA A 18 1.84 -8.42 3.93
C ALA A 18 0.50 -7.68 4.13
N ARG A 19 0.08 -7.49 5.40
CA ARG A 19 -1.15 -6.75 5.72
C ARG A 19 -0.98 -5.24 5.52
N ALA A 20 0.18 -4.69 5.86
CA ALA A 20 0.54 -3.29 5.57
C ALA A 20 0.45 -3.00 4.07
N LEU A 21 0.93 -3.94 3.25
CA LEU A 21 0.91 -3.85 1.79
C LEU A 21 -0.53 -3.87 1.25
N GLN A 22 -1.37 -4.80 1.73
CA GLN A 22 -2.79 -4.84 1.35
C GLN A 22 -3.50 -3.52 1.70
N LEU A 23 -3.31 -3.00 2.91
CA LEU A 23 -3.92 -1.74 3.35
C LEU A 23 -3.45 -0.55 2.51
N ALA A 24 -2.16 -0.49 2.18
CA ALA A 24 -1.63 0.54 1.30
C ALA A 24 -2.22 0.46 -0.12
N GLN A 25 -2.40 -0.75 -0.67
CA GLN A 25 -3.03 -0.96 -1.98
C GLN A 25 -4.51 -0.56 -1.98
N GLU A 26 -5.26 -0.95 -0.94
CA GLU A 26 -6.66 -0.54 -0.77
C GLU A 26 -6.79 0.99 -0.67
N ALA A 27 -5.91 1.62 0.10
CA ALA A 27 -5.87 3.07 0.25
C ALA A 27 -5.62 3.80 -1.08
N VAL A 28 -4.70 3.28 -1.91
CA VAL A 28 -4.44 3.80 -3.26
C VAL A 28 -5.66 3.64 -4.15
N ARG A 29 -6.32 2.46 -4.15
CA ARG A 29 -7.55 2.21 -4.94
C ARG A 29 -8.71 3.14 -4.59
N ARG A 30 -8.79 3.59 -3.33
CA ARG A 30 -9.84 4.50 -2.85
C ARG A 30 -9.54 5.98 -3.12
N THR A 31 -8.36 6.32 -3.68
CA THR A 31 -7.99 7.71 -3.95
C THR A 31 -8.76 8.22 -5.17
N PRO A 32 -9.49 9.35 -5.08
CA PRO A 32 -10.14 9.97 -6.23
C PRO A 32 -9.12 10.26 -7.33
N GLY A 33 -9.37 9.80 -8.55
CA GLY A 33 -8.41 9.90 -9.67
C GLY A 33 -7.53 8.65 -9.86
N PHE A 34 -7.65 7.61 -9.04
CA PHE A 34 -6.99 6.32 -9.29
C PHE A 34 -7.43 5.66 -10.61
N SER A 35 -8.64 5.95 -11.08
CA SER A 35 -9.16 5.49 -12.38
C SER A 35 -8.38 6.05 -13.58
N ASP A 36 -7.51 7.03 -13.36
CA ASP A 36 -6.72 7.70 -14.40
C ASP A 36 -5.38 6.94 -14.55
N PRO A 37 -5.05 6.37 -15.72
CA PRO A 37 -3.94 5.42 -15.92
C PRO A 37 -2.54 5.97 -15.59
N LYS A 38 -2.40 7.27 -15.32
CA LYS A 38 -1.16 7.89 -14.84
C LYS A 38 -0.73 7.42 -13.44
N TYR A 39 -1.63 6.82 -12.65
CA TYR A 39 -1.32 6.23 -11.34
C TYR A 39 -1.28 4.70 -11.34
N PHE A 40 -1.48 4.06 -12.51
CA PHE A 40 -1.36 2.61 -12.72
C PHE A 40 0.10 2.16 -12.79
N ALA A 41 1.00 2.74 -11.99
CA ALA A 41 2.24 2.06 -11.65
C ALA A 41 1.82 0.84 -10.80
N ALA A 42 1.50 -0.26 -11.49
CA ALA A 42 1.17 -1.52 -10.86
C ALA A 42 2.35 -1.91 -9.98
N PHE A 43 2.19 -1.77 -8.68
CA PHE A 43 3.12 -2.27 -7.67
C PHE A 43 3.09 -3.80 -7.72
N GLN A 44 3.61 -4.41 -8.79
CA GLN A 44 4.14 -5.76 -8.75
C GLN A 44 5.48 -5.67 -8.02
N LEU A 45 5.40 -5.57 -6.69
CA LEU A 45 6.55 -5.74 -5.82
C LEU A 45 6.78 -7.24 -5.64
N VAL A 46 7.70 -7.76 -6.44
CA VAL A 46 8.30 -9.10 -6.31
C VAL A 46 8.79 -9.26 -4.87
N GLY A 47 8.36 -10.31 -4.17
CA GLY A 47 8.79 -10.61 -2.80
C GLY A 47 7.69 -10.93 -1.79
N ALA A 48 6.50 -11.31 -2.26
CA ALA A 48 5.55 -12.08 -1.46
C ALA A 48 5.70 -13.56 -1.81
N ASP A 49 6.81 -14.16 -1.38
CA ASP A 49 6.96 -15.61 -1.19
C ASP A 49 7.17 -15.85 0.32
#